data_AF-A0A140L4X2-F1
#
_entry.id   AF-A0A140L4X2-F1
#
_cell.length_a   1.000
_cell.length_b   1.000
_cell.length_c   1.000
_cell.angle_alpha   90.00
_cell.angle_beta   90.00
_cell.angle_gamma   90.00
#
_symmetry.space_group_name_H-M   'P 1'
#
loop_
_entity.id
_entity.type
_entity.pdbx_description
1 polymer ?
#
loop_
_entity_poly.entity_id
_entity_poly.type
_entity_poly.pdbx_seq_one_letter_code
_entity_poly.pdbx_strand_id
1 'polypeptide(L)' 'MAKYYEMETPVTVITEKGEFRYYKEAKRLQVSKPKWKDMNDEVRMGKTVTLDLNGFKGNEDLKALLNQVLADLD' A
#
# COMPACT_ATOMS: atom_id res chain seq x y z
N MET A 1 -2.36 11.46 -18.94
CA MET A 1 -1.26 10.56 -18.52
C MET A 1 -1.90 9.44 -17.70
N ALA A 2 -1.74 8.18 -18.10
CA ALA A 2 -2.33 7.06 -17.37
C ALA A 2 -1.75 6.99 -15.95
N LYS A 3 -2.59 6.64 -14.97
CA LYS A 3 -2.16 6.59 -13.58
C LYS A 3 -1.37 5.31 -13.35
N TYR A 4 -0.41 5.33 -12.43
CA TYR A 4 0.47 4.18 -12.21
C TYR A 4 -0.31 2.90 -11.88
N TYR A 5 -1.41 3.01 -11.13
CA TYR A 5 -2.24 1.86 -10.75
C TYR A 5 -3.08 1.29 -11.90
N GLU A 6 -3.12 1.93 -13.05
CA GLU A 6 -3.75 1.44 -14.28
C GLU A 6 -2.72 0.71 -15.17
N MET A 7 -1.43 1.01 -15.00
CA MET A 7 -0.35 0.50 -15.86
C MET A 7 0.49 -0.59 -15.21
N GLU A 8 0.58 -0.59 -13.88
CA GLU A 8 1.40 -1.53 -13.12
C GLU A 8 0.54 -2.44 -12.26
N THR A 9 0.76 -3.76 -12.40
CA THR A 9 0.17 -4.75 -11.48
C THR A 9 1.02 -4.83 -10.21
N PRO A 10 0.47 -4.49 -9.02
CA PRO A 10 1.22 -4.50 -7.78
C PRO A 10 1.42 -5.90 -7.22
N VAL A 11 2.50 -6.09 -6.47
CA VAL A 11 2.60 -7.21 -5.53
C VAL A 11 1.59 -6.97 -4.43
N THR A 12 0.66 -7.90 -4.24
CA THR A 12 -0.50 -7.71 -3.36
C THR A 12 -0.53 -8.75 -2.25
N VAL A 13 -0.71 -8.30 -1.01
CA VAL A 13 -1.00 -9.15 0.16
C VAL A 13 -2.36 -8.73 0.71
N ILE A 14 -3.30 -9.67 0.75
CA ILE A 14 -4.65 -9.45 1.27
C ILE A 14 -4.77 -10.17 2.61
N THR A 15 -5.27 -9.46 3.62
CA THR A 15 -5.51 -9.98 4.96
C THR A 15 -6.92 -9.61 5.40
N GLU A 16 -7.41 -10.22 6.48
CA GLU A 16 -8.68 -9.82 7.10
C GLU A 16 -8.67 -8.37 7.63
N LYS A 17 -7.48 -7.83 7.92
CA LYS A 17 -7.30 -6.49 8.50
C LYS A 17 -7.03 -5.41 7.46
N GLY A 18 -6.84 -5.78 6.20
CA GLY A 18 -6.56 -4.83 5.12
C GLY A 18 -5.77 -5.44 3.97
N GLU A 19 -5.43 -4.57 3.01
CA GLU A 19 -4.66 -4.93 1.82
C GLU A 19 -3.39 -4.10 1.72
N PHE A 20 -2.29 -4.74 1.34
CA PHE A 20 -1.02 -4.11 1.03
C PHE A 20 -0.74 -4.30 -0.46
N ARG A 21 -0.40 -3.21 -1.15
CA ARG A 21 -0.06 -3.22 -2.57
C ARG A 21 1.26 -2.49 -2.79
N TYR A 22 2.24 -3.19 -3.32
CA TYR A 22 3.53 -2.61 -3.68
C TYR A 22 3.70 -2.52 -5.19
N TYR A 23 3.75 -1.28 -5.68
CA TYR A 23 4.04 -0.90 -7.05
C TYR A 23 5.55 -0.61 -7.15
N LYS A 24 6.29 -1.61 -7.61
CA LYS A 24 7.76 -1.63 -7.66
C LYS A 24 8.33 -0.65 -8.68
N GLU A 25 7.70 -0.47 -9.83
CA GLU A 25 8.14 0.45 -10.88
C GLU A 25 7.80 1.90 -10.49
N ALA A 26 6.55 2.13 -10.09
CA ALA A 26 6.10 3.45 -9.66
C ALA A 26 6.65 3.89 -8.28
N LYS A 27 7.31 2.97 -7.56
CA LYS A 27 7.85 3.18 -6.21
C LYS A 27 6.79 3.65 -5.22
N ARG A 28 5.63 2.99 -5.24
CA ARG A 28 4.50 3.28 -4.34
C ARG A 28 4.17 2.08 -3.47
N LEU A 29 4.03 2.31 -2.17
CA LEU A 29 3.43 1.35 -1.25
C LEU A 29 2.06 1.87 -0.85
N GLN A 30 1.01 1.08 -1.07
CA GLN A 30 -0.33 1.37 -0.60
C GLN A 30 -0.72 0.45 0.54
N VAL A 31 -1.39 1.02 1.54
CA VAL A 31 -2.02 0.29 2.63
C VAL A 31 -3.49 0.69 2.68
N SER A 32 -4.37 -0.30 2.59
CA SER A 32 -5.82 -0.11 2.58
C SER A 32 -6.47 -0.81 3.76
N LYS A 33 -7.51 -0.20 4.33
CA LYS A 33 -8.49 -0.93 5.16
C LYS A 33 -9.17 -2.05 4.34
N PRO A 34 -9.84 -3.02 5.00
CA PRO A 34 -10.57 -4.06 4.30
C PRO A 34 -11.57 -3.47 3.32
N LYS A 35 -11.81 -4.19 2.23
CA LYS A 35 -12.92 -3.88 1.32
C LYS A 35 -14.23 -3.95 2.09
N TRP A 36 -15.17 -3.11 1.69
CA TRP A 36 -16.51 -3.04 2.28
C TRP A 36 -17.53 -2.98 1.17
N LYS A 37 -18.75 -3.44 1.45
CA LYS A 37 -19.87 -3.32 0.53
C LYS A 37 -20.64 -2.04 0.82
N ASP A 38 -20.96 -1.29 -0.22
CA ASP A 38 -21.85 -0.15 -0.09
C ASP A 38 -23.33 -0.57 -0.08
N MET A 39 -24.23 0.42 -0.02
CA MET A 39 -25.68 0.21 0.03
C MET A 39 -26.24 -0.49 -1.23
N ASN A 40 -25.47 -0.54 -2.32
CA ASN A 40 -25.84 -1.19 -3.57
C ASN A 40 -25.13 -2.54 -3.76
N ASP A 41 -24.57 -3.12 -2.69
CA ASP A 41 -23.77 -4.36 -2.71
C ASP A 41 -22.47 -4.26 -3.54
N GLU A 42 -22.04 -3.05 -3.95
CA GLU A 42 -20.80 -2.88 -4.68
C GLU A 42 -19.59 -2.96 -3.74
N VAL A 43 -18.59 -3.75 -4.13
CA VAL A 43 -17.34 -3.88 -3.37
C VAL A 43 -16.50 -2.64 -3.55
N ARG A 44 -16.37 -1.85 -2.49
CA ARG A 44 -15.56 -0.65 -2.42
C ARG A 44 -14.23 -0.93 -1.76
N MET A 45 -13.20 -0.24 -2.24
CA MET A 45 -11.91 -0.21 -1.57
C MET A 45 -12.03 0.46 -0.21
N GLY A 46 -11.38 -0.13 0.79
CA GLY A 46 -11.19 0.53 2.07
C GLY A 46 -10.34 1.79 1.92
N LYS A 47 -10.44 2.69 2.92
CA LYS A 47 -9.63 3.90 2.99
C LYS A 47 -8.15 3.53 2.82
N THR A 48 -7.47 4.22 1.91
CA THR A 48 -6.13 3.88 1.45
C THR A 48 -5.15 5.03 1.69
N VAL A 49 -3.98 4.70 2.23
CA VAL A 49 -2.83 5.59 2.33
C VAL A 49 -1.78 5.13 1.33
N THR A 50 -1.15 6.07 0.65
CA THR A 50 -0.05 5.78 -0.30
C THR A 50 1.23 6.44 0.20
N LEU A 51 2.28 5.65 0.33
CA LEU A 51 3.64 6.10 0.59
C LEU A 51 4.42 6.21 -0.73
N ASP A 52 4.97 7.40 -0.99
CA ASP A 52 5.84 7.68 -2.13
C ASP A 52 7.30 7.37 -1.80
N LEU A 53 7.82 6.22 -2.19
CA LEU A 53 9.19 5.84 -1.81
C LEU A 53 10.25 6.72 -2.47
N ASN A 54 9.95 7.36 -3.61
CA ASN A 54 10.90 8.28 -4.24
C ASN A 54 11.08 9.55 -3.40
N GLY A 55 10.01 10.03 -2.76
CA GLY A 55 10.04 11.21 -1.88
C GLY A 55 10.85 10.99 -0.60
N PHE A 56 11.10 9.74 -0.22
CA PHE A 56 11.85 9.39 1.00
C PHE A 56 13.21 8.72 0.71
N LYS A 57 13.68 8.76 -0.54
CA LYS A 57 14.95 8.14 -0.92
C LYS A 57 16.10 8.74 -0.10
N GLY A 58 16.86 7.87 0.58
CA GLY A 58 18.01 8.27 1.42
C GLY A 58 17.64 8.75 2.83
N ASN A 59 16.38 8.66 3.24
CA ASN A 59 15.98 8.93 4.61
C ASN A 59 16.26 7.71 5.50
N GLU A 60 17.38 7.73 6.22
CA GLU A 60 17.81 6.61 7.08
C GLU A 60 16.89 6.42 8.30
N ASP A 61 16.33 7.50 8.87
CA ASP A 61 15.43 7.41 10.03
C ASP A 61 14.13 6.67 9.68
N LEU A 62 13.54 6.98 8.52
CA LEU A 62 12.35 6.27 8.05
C LEU A 62 12.65 4.80 7.79
N LYS A 63 13.80 4.50 7.19
CA LYS A 63 14.23 3.13 6.93
C LYS A 63 14.42 2.36 8.25
N ALA A 64 15.02 2.98 9.26
CA ALA A 64 15.18 2.38 10.59
C ALA A 64 13.82 2.11 11.25
N LEU A 65 12.87 3.05 11.18
CA LEU A 65 11.51 2.87 11.69
C LEU A 65 10.80 1.69 10.99
N LEU A 66 10.86 1.62 9.66
CA LEU A 66 10.21 0.54 8.91
C LEU A 66 10.80 -0.83 9.24
N ASN A 67 12.13 -0.92 9.47
CA ASN A 67 12.76 -2.17 9.89
C ASN A 67 12.27 -2.62 11.28
N GLN A 68 12.04 -1.70 12.22
CA GLN A 68 11.46 -2.03 13.53
C GLN A 68 10.05 -2.60 13.38
N VAL A 69 9.21 -1.96 12.54
CA VAL A 69 7.85 -2.45 12.25
C VAL A 69 7.89 -3.85 11.63
N LEU A 70 8.85 -4.13 10.73
CA LEU A 70 9.00 -5.46 10.13
C LEU A 70 9.40 -6.51 11.16
N ALA A 71 10.27 -6.18 12.10
CA ALA A 71 10.67 -7.10 13.18
C ALA A 71 9.51 -7.47 14.11
N ASP A 72 8.52 -6.59 14.29
CA ASP A 72 7.31 -6.90 15.08
C ASP A 72 6.30 -7.80 14.33
N LEU A 73 6.53 -8.08 13.04
CA LEU A 73 5.69 -8.95 12.21
C LEU A 73 6.23 -10.38 12.10
N ASP A 74 7.44 -10.66 12.63
CA ASP A 74 8.08 -11.99 12.66
C ASP A 74 7.51 -12.91 13.76
#